data_AF-A0A673IJS1-F1
#
_entry.id   AF-A0A673IJS1-F1
#
_cell.length_a   1.000
_cell.length_b   1.000
_cell.length_c   1.000
_cell.angle_alpha   90.00
_cell.angle_beta   90.00
_cell.angle_gamma   90.00
#
_symmetry.space_group_name_H-M   'P 1'
#
loop_
_entity.id
_entity.type
_entity.pdbx_description
1 polymer ?
#
loop_
_entity_poly.entity_id
_entity_poly.type
_entity_poly.pdbx_seq_one_letter_code
_entity_poly.pdbx_strand_id
1 'polypeptide(L)' 'MKHVFSVVRLERRVYGEAFRDECKFKETLLPNNYNAYESSIYKGFYIALSKHGRLKRGYKASPAMTVTHFLPRL' A
#
# COMPACT_ATOMS: atom_id res chain seq x y z
N MET A 1 3.53 14.58 -12.08
CA MET A 1 2.46 13.62 -12.41
C MET A 1 2.34 12.64 -11.24
N LYS A 2 1.21 12.61 -10.52
CA LYS A 2 1.00 11.70 -9.40
C LYS A 2 0.46 10.39 -9.97
N HIS A 3 1.28 9.36 -10.05
CA HIS A 3 0.81 8.03 -10.42
C HIS A 3 0.02 7.46 -9.23
N VAL A 4 -1.30 7.35 -9.39
CA VAL A 4 -2.19 6.67 -8.43
C VAL A 4 -2.29 5.24 -8.90
N PHE A 5 -1.82 4.30 -8.07
CA PHE A 5 -1.86 2.88 -8.39
C PHE A 5 -3.02 2.21 -7.67
N SER A 6 -3.65 1.28 -8.39
CA SER A 6 -4.80 0.51 -7.92
C SER A 6 -4.30 -0.85 -7.47
N VAL A 7 -4.42 -1.18 -6.18
CA VAL A 7 -4.11 -2.53 -5.69
C VAL A 7 -5.34 -3.39 -5.93
N VAL A 8 -5.36 -4.16 -7.03
CA VAL A 8 -6.36 -5.19 -7.27
C VAL A 8 -5.80 -6.51 -6.75
N ARG A 9 -6.36 -7.04 -5.66
CA ARG A 9 -6.04 -8.40 -5.20
C ARG A 9 -6.68 -9.40 -6.18
N LEU A 10 -5.87 -10.07 -7.00
CA LEU A 10 -6.30 -11.13 -7.90
C LEU A 10 -6.44 -12.49 -7.17
N GLU A 11 -6.96 -12.49 -5.95
CA GLU A 11 -7.38 -13.73 -5.31
C GLU A 11 -8.77 -13.54 -4.72
N ARG A 12 -9.72 -14.08 -5.48
CA ARG A 12 -11.12 -14.30 -5.12
C ARG A 12 -11.94 -13.03 -5.07
N ARG A 13 -12.62 -12.83 -6.20
CA ARG A 13 -13.92 -12.18 -6.34
C ARG A 13 -14.89 -12.73 -5.28
N VAL A 14 -14.79 -12.23 -4.06
CA VAL A 14 -15.80 -12.41 -3.01
C VAL A 14 -16.29 -11.01 -2.67
N TYR A 15 -17.56 -10.78 -3.00
CA TYR A 15 -18.33 -9.54 -2.89
C TYR A 15 -18.09 -8.50 -4.00
N GLY A 16 -19.15 -8.26 -4.78
CA GLY A 16 -19.23 -7.22 -5.79
C GLY A 16 -19.27 -5.82 -5.18
N GLU A 17 -18.17 -5.39 -4.59
CA GLU A 17 -17.97 -3.99 -4.24
C GLU A 17 -17.27 -3.29 -5.40
N ALA A 18 -17.90 -2.26 -5.93
CA ALA A 18 -17.28 -1.37 -6.91
C ALA A 18 -15.96 -0.83 -6.35
N PHE A 19 -14.98 -0.58 -7.21
CA PHE A 19 -13.71 0.03 -6.84
C PHE A 19 -13.96 1.37 -6.12
N ARG A 20 -13.66 1.42 -4.81
CA ARG A 20 -13.89 2.59 -3.96
C ARG A 20 -12.61 3.42 -3.81
N ASP A 21 -12.77 4.66 -3.38
CA ASP A 21 -11.62 5.54 -3.10
C ASP A 21 -10.69 5.00 -2.00
N GLU A 22 -11.21 4.16 -1.11
CA GLU A 22 -10.43 3.44 -0.09
C GLU A 22 -9.39 2.48 -0.69
N CYS A 23 -9.60 2.02 -1.93
CA CYS A 23 -8.71 1.09 -2.63
C CYS A 23 -7.59 1.81 -3.41
N LYS A 24 -7.58 3.15 -3.41
CA LYS A 24 -6.58 3.96 -4.12
C LYS A 24 -5.41 4.27 -3.20
N PHE A 25 -4.21 4.03 -3.71
CA PHE A 25 -2.97 4.32 -2.99
C PHE A 25 -2.04 5.19 -3.83
N LYS A 26 -1.37 6.13 -3.17
CA LYS A 26 -0.28 6.91 -3.74
C LYS A 26 1.02 6.12 -3.58
N GLU A 27 1.62 5.79 -4.71
CA GLU A 27 2.95 5.18 -4.74
C GLU A 27 4.03 6.25 -4.61
N THR A 28 5.04 5.97 -3.79
CA THR A 28 6.21 6.83 -3.60
C THR A 28 7.47 5.97 -3.67
N LEU A 29 8.34 6.28 -4.63
CA LEU A 29 9.68 5.69 -4.71
C LEU A 29 10.54 6.22 -3.55
N LEU A 30 11.16 5.30 -2.83
CA LEU A 30 12.03 5.59 -1.69
C LEU A 30 13.51 5.60 -2.09
N PRO A 31 14.40 6.22 -1.29
CA PRO A 31 15.83 6.30 -1.61
C PRO A 31 16.53 4.96 -1.80
N ASN A 32 16.01 3.88 -1.22
CA ASN A 32 16.55 2.52 -1.35
C ASN A 32 15.96 1.75 -2.55
N ASN A 33 15.27 2.42 -3.46
CA ASN A 33 14.67 1.83 -4.66
C ASN A 33 13.51 0.84 -4.38
N TYR A 34 12.90 0.94 -3.19
CA TYR A 34 11.62 0.32 -2.85
C TYR A 34 10.49 1.34 -3.00
N ASN A 35 9.24 0.87 -3.03
CA ASN A 35 8.06 1.72 -3.06
C ASN A 35 7.30 1.65 -1.73
N ALA A 36 6.75 2.79 -1.32
CA ALA A 36 5.76 2.88 -0.26
C ALA A 36 4.39 3.27 -0.83
N TYR A 37 3.33 2.75 -0.22
CA TYR A 37 1.95 2.98 -0.64
C TYR A 37 1.16 3.66 0.47
N GLU A 38 0.81 4.93 0.26
CA GLU A 38 0.01 5.74 1.18
C GLU A 38 -1.46 5.73 0.75
N SER A 39 -2.42 5.62 1.68
CA SER A 39 -3.85 5.73 1.35
C SER A 39 -4.16 7.11 0.74
N SER A 40 -4.97 7.15 -0.32
CA SER A 40 -5.37 8.41 -0.93
C SER A 40 -6.34 9.22 -0.08
N ILE A 41 -7.11 8.56 0.79
CA ILE A 41 -8.11 9.20 1.66
C ILE A 41 -7.62 9.40 3.09
N TYR A 42 -6.73 8.53 3.59
CA TYR A 42 -6.15 8.60 4.93
C TYR A 42 -4.66 8.97 4.85
N LYS A 43 -4.37 10.28 4.82
CA LYS A 43 -2.99 10.77 4.82
C LYS A 43 -2.22 10.25 6.04
N GLY A 44 -0.99 9.82 5.82
CA GLY A 44 -0.14 9.22 6.85
C GLY A 44 -0.44 7.74 7.14
N PHE A 45 -1.38 7.11 6.45
CA PHE A 45 -1.63 5.67 6.57
C PHE A 45 -0.95 4.93 5.43
N TYR A 46 -0.14 3.93 5.78
CA TYR A 46 0.65 3.16 4.82
C TYR A 46 0.27 1.68 4.80
N ILE A 47 0.35 1.05 3.63
CA ILE A 47 0.38 -0.40 3.55
C ILE A 47 1.65 -0.87 4.25
N ALA A 48 1.50 -1.82 5.17
CA ALA A 48 2.63 -2.31 5.95
C ALA A 48 2.48 -3.81 6.31
N LEU A 49 3.56 -4.56 6.11
CA LEU A 49 3.67 -5.97 6.48
C LEU A 49 4.74 -6.17 7.54
N SER A 50 4.41 -6.94 8.57
CA SER A 50 5.42 -7.43 9.51
C SER A 50 6.35 -8.44 8.85
N LYS A 51 7.50 -8.71 9.48
CA LYS A 51 8.44 -9.77 9.06
C LYS A 51 7.82 -11.16 8.95
N HIS A 52 6.64 -11.37 9.53
CA HIS A 52 5.88 -12.63 9.49
C HIS A 52 4.72 -12.60 8.49
N GLY A 53 4.68 -11.61 7.57
CA GLY A 53 3.62 -11.48 6.56
C GLY A 53 2.28 -10.98 7.08
N ARG A 54 2.16 -10.62 8.37
CA ARG A 54 0.92 -10.04 8.92
C ARG A 54 0.79 -8.56 8.63
N LEU A 55 -0.41 -8.11 8.26
CA LEU A 55 -0.74 -6.69 8.09
C LEU A 55 -0.52 -5.90 9.39
N LYS A 56 0.08 -4.72 9.27
CA LYS A 56 0.18 -3.73 10.34
C LYS A 56 -0.88 -2.64 10.16
N ARG A 57 -1.27 -2.01 11.26
CA ARG A 57 -2.19 -0.86 11.24
C ARG A 57 -1.49 0.32 10.55
N GLY A 58 -2.12 0.88 9.51
CA GLY A 58 -1.50 1.90 8.66
C GLY A 58 -1.06 3.17 9.39
N TYR A 59 -1.82 3.62 10.40
CA TYR A 59 -1.46 4.79 11.22
C TYR A 59 -0.24 4.57 12.15
N LYS A 60 0.22 3.31 12.30
CA LYS A 60 1.42 2.95 13.06
C LYS A 60 2.62 2.68 12.15
N ALA A 61 2.50 2.99 10.86
CA ALA A 61 3.51 2.75 9.85
C ALA A 61 3.95 4.09 9.25
N SER A 62 5.24 4.21 8.93
CA SER A 62 5.80 5.36 8.23
C SER A 62 6.77 4.91 7.14
N PRO A 63 7.05 5.74 6.13
CA PRO A 63 7.99 5.41 5.04
C PRO A 63 9.42 5.13 5.52
N ALA A 64 9.78 5.59 6.72
CA ALA A 64 11.09 5.31 7.31
C ALA A 64 11.20 3.85 7.82
N MET A 65 10.07 3.16 7.99
CA MET A 65 10.04 1.80 8.49
C MET A 65 10.04 0.79 7.34
N THR A 66 10.95 -0.18 7.37
CA THR A 66 11.09 -1.22 6.33
C THR A 66 9.84 -2.06 6.11
N VAL A 67 8.94 -2.12 7.09
CA VAL A 67 7.62 -2.78 6.95
C VAL A 67 6.73 -2.15 5.87
N THR A 68 7.04 -0.93 5.40
CA THR A 68 6.33 -0.21 4.33
C THR A 68 7.03 -0.32 2.97
N HIS A 69 8.19 -0.99 2.90
CA HIS A 69 9.03 -1.03 1.70
C HIS A 69 8.64 -2.25 0.88
N PHE A 70 8.04 -2.01 -0.28
CA PHE A 70 7.64 -3.06 -1.23
C PHE A 70 8.52 -2.98 -2.47
N LEU A 71 9.03 -4.15 -2.88
CA LEU A 71 9.73 -4.30 -4.15
C LEU A 71 8.77 -4.98 -5.12
N PRO A 72 8.35 -4.31 -6.22
CA PRO A 72 7.55 -4.94 -7.26
C PRO A 72 8.30 -6.16 -7.81
N ARG A 73 7.66 -7.33 -7.78
CA ARG A 73 8.16 -8.57 -8.39
C ARG A 73 7.08 -9.14 -9.31
N LEU A 74 7.50 -9.81 -10.38
CA LEU A 74 6.64 -10.52 -11.33
C LEU A 74 6.11 -11.82 -10.74
#